data_AF-A0A351MBY9-F1
#
_entry.id   AF-A0A351MBY9-F1
#
_cell.length_a   1.000
_cell.length_b   1.000
_cell.length_c   1.000
_cell.angle_alpha   90.00
_cell.angle_beta   90.00
_cell.angle_gamma   90.00
#
_symmetry.space_group_name_H-M   'P 1'
#
loop_
_entity.id
_entity.type
_entity.pdbx_description
1 polymer ?
#
loop_
_entity_poly.entity_id
_entity_poly.type
_entity_poly.pdbx_seq_one_letter_code
_entity_poly.pdbx_strand_id
1 'polypeptide(L)'
;SLETIRHMVASGLGITVLPASAIGPGASLNGLLEFRPFSDPVPCRRIALVWRSSFTRLSAVRTVADAVRDCRLPWIRGASGPDGLRVEGNVTEAGQGGLLRTG
;
A
#
# COMPACT_ATOMS: atom_id res chain seq x y z
N SER A 1 15.95 -1.33 0.90
CA SER A 1 14.92 -2.34 0.59
C SER A 1 14.39 -2.94 1.89
N LEU A 2 13.16 -3.47 1.91
CA LEU A 2 12.68 -4.28 3.04
C LEU A 2 13.56 -5.51 3.28
N GLU A 3 14.17 -6.05 2.22
CA GLU A 3 15.09 -7.19 2.32
C GLU A 3 16.36 -6.84 3.09
N THR A 4 16.93 -5.66 2.87
CA THR A 4 18.09 -5.18 3.61
C THR A 4 17.79 -5.10 5.11
N ILE A 5 16.63 -4.56 5.47
CA ILE A 5 16.19 -4.47 6.88
C ILE A 5 16.01 -5.87 7.46
N ARG A 6 15.43 -6.79 6.70
CA ARG A 6 15.29 -8.19 7.11
C ARG A 6 16.64 -8.82 7.44
N HIS A 7 17.65 -8.63 6.59
CA HIS A 7 19.01 -9.11 6.84
C HIS A 7 19.65 -8.45 8.08
N MET A 8 19.46 -7.14 8.28
CA MET A 8 19.97 -6.45 9.47
C MET A 8 19.38 -7.03 10.75
N VAL A 9 18.06 -7.26 10.79
CA VAL A 9 17.39 -7.88 11.94
C VAL A 9 17.86 -9.32 12.15
N ALA A 10 18.03 -10.11 11.08
CA ALA A 10 18.55 -11.48 11.19
C ALA A 10 20.01 -11.52 11.68
N SER A 11 20.79 -10.46 11.45
CA SER A 11 22.13 -10.26 12.01
C SER A 11 22.12 -9.73 13.46
N GLY A 12 20.95 -9.59 14.09
CA GLY A 12 20.81 -9.15 15.48
C GLY A 12 20.63 -7.64 15.68
N LEU A 13 20.42 -6.86 14.62
CA LEU A 13 20.18 -5.41 14.72
C LEU A 13 18.71 -5.11 15.04
N GLY A 14 18.29 -5.49 16.25
CA GLY A 14 17.02 -5.08 16.86
C GLY A 14 15.78 -5.77 16.26
N ILE A 15 14.66 -5.06 16.27
CA ILE A 15 13.36 -5.50 15.73
C ILE A 15 12.85 -4.50 14.69
N THR A 16 11.94 -4.93 13.83
CA THR A 16 11.35 -4.06 12.80
C THR A 16 9.88 -4.39 12.55
N VAL A 17 9.20 -3.49 11.84
CA VAL A 17 7.81 -3.66 11.41
C VAL A 17 7.77 -3.81 9.90
N LEU A 18 7.10 -4.87 9.44
CA LEU A 18 6.94 -5.14 8.01
C LEU A 18 5.46 -5.14 7.64
N PRO A 19 5.10 -4.61 6.44
CA PRO A 19 3.75 -4.78 5.94
C PRO A 19 3.51 -6.27 5.66
N ALA A 20 2.29 -6.74 5.87
CA ALA A 20 1.94 -8.14 5.64
C ALA A 20 2.23 -8.62 4.20
N SER A 21 2.20 -7.72 3.21
CA SER A 21 2.58 -8.02 1.82
C SER A 21 4.06 -8.40 1.63
N ALA A 22 4.93 -8.09 2.60
CA ALA A 22 6.36 -8.42 2.55
C ALA A 22 6.70 -9.72 3.30
N ILE A 23 5.68 -10.39 3.85
CA ILE A 23 5.78 -11.68 4.55
C ILE A 23 5.34 -12.76 3.56
N GLY A 24 6.26 -13.18 2.69
CA GLY A 24 6.04 -14.23 1.70
C GLY A 24 6.95 -15.44 1.90
N PRO A 25 6.97 -16.38 0.94
CA PRO A 25 7.95 -17.47 0.91
C PRO A 25 9.37 -16.89 0.97
N GLY A 26 10.19 -17.34 1.92
CA GLY A 26 11.55 -16.80 2.17
C GLY A 26 11.60 -15.59 3.12
N ALA A 27 10.47 -15.13 3.66
CA ALA A 27 10.48 -14.08 4.70
C ALA A 27 11.16 -14.55 6.00
N SER A 28 11.08 -15.84 6.33
CA SER A 28 11.92 -16.44 7.35
C SER A 28 13.28 -16.74 6.73
N LEU A 29 14.31 -15.99 7.13
CA LEU A 29 15.69 -16.21 6.71
C LEU A 29 16.24 -17.47 7.40
N ASN A 30 15.89 -18.65 6.91
CA ASN A 30 16.29 -19.95 7.46
C ASN A 30 15.98 -20.10 8.96
N GLY A 31 14.84 -19.57 9.43
CA GLY A 31 14.46 -19.63 10.85
C GLY A 31 15.10 -18.55 11.74
N LEU A 32 15.95 -17.67 11.20
CA LEU A 32 16.56 -16.56 11.95
C LEU A 32 15.56 -15.45 12.29
N LEU A 33 14.35 -15.48 11.71
CA LEU A 33 13.33 -14.48 11.90
C LEU A 33 12.00 -15.10 12.23
N GLU A 34 11.36 -14.50 13.24
CA GLU A 34 10.02 -14.82 13.69
C GLU A 34 9.11 -13.61 13.48
N PHE A 35 7.94 -13.84 12.89
CA PHE A 35 6.94 -12.81 12.65
C PHE A 35 5.83 -12.93 13.69
N ARG A 36 5.54 -11.82 14.38
CA ARG A 36 4.43 -11.73 15.32
C ARG A 36 3.40 -10.71 14.84
N PRO A 37 2.12 -11.07 14.73
CA PRO A 37 1.07 -10.13 14.39
C PRO A 37 0.87 -9.11 15.52
N PHE A 38 0.43 -7.91 15.18
CA PHE A 38 0.01 -6.93 16.17
C PHE A 38 -1.27 -7.37 16.86
N SER A 39 -1.43 -6.98 18.12
CA SER A 39 -2.73 -7.03 18.79
C SER A 39 -3.65 -5.94 18.23
N ASP A 40 -4.95 -6.13 18.37
CA ASP A 40 -5.91 -5.09 17.96
C ASP A 40 -5.74 -3.82 18.82
N PRO A 41 -5.83 -2.62 18.20
CA PRO A 41 -6.09 -2.39 16.77
C PRO A 41 -4.83 -2.55 15.89
N VAL A 42 -4.89 -3.45 14.91
CA VAL A 42 -3.76 -3.68 13.99
C VAL A 42 -3.51 -2.44 13.13
N PRO A 43 -2.27 -1.90 13.08
CA PRO A 43 -1.95 -0.74 12.25
C PRO A 43 -2.13 -1.06 10.76
N CYS A 44 -2.68 -0.11 10.01
CA CYS A 44 -2.90 -0.26 8.57
C CYS A 44 -2.41 0.97 7.80
N ARG A 45 -2.14 0.77 6.52
CA ARG A 45 -1.80 1.84 5.57
C ARG A 45 -2.75 1.80 4.39
N ARG A 46 -3.11 2.96 3.86
CA ARG A 46 -3.87 3.08 2.62
C ARG A 46 -2.93 2.98 1.42
N ILE A 47 -3.31 2.19 0.43
CA ILE A 47 -2.63 2.09 -0.87
C ILE A 47 -3.60 2.62 -1.92
N ALA A 48 -3.12 3.47 -2.82
CA ALA A 48 -3.92 4.11 -3.86
C ALA A 48 -3.24 3.98 -5.22
N LEU A 49 -4.05 3.92 -6.28
CA LEU A 49 -3.58 4.06 -7.66
C LEU A 49 -3.73 5.53 -8.04
N VAL A 50 -2.63 6.16 -8.45
CA VAL A 50 -2.59 7.59 -8.78
C VAL A 50 -2.03 7.76 -10.19
N TRP A 51 -2.60 8.68 -10.96
CA TRP A 51 -2.13 9.05 -12.29
C TRP A 51 -2.24 10.55 -12.51
N ARG A 52 -1.51 11.06 -13.51
CA ARG A 52 -1.54 12.48 -13.90
C ARG A 52 -2.91 12.84 -14.51
N SER A 53 -3.37 14.06 -14.28
CA SER A 53 -4.63 14.58 -14.85
C SER A 53 -4.67 14.50 -16.39
N SER A 54 -3.54 14.69 -17.06
CA SER A 54 -3.39 14.62 -18.52
C SER A 54 -3.27 13.20 -19.07
N PHE A 55 -3.49 12.17 -18.26
CA PHE A 55 -3.50 10.78 -18.75
C PHE A 55 -4.84 10.46 -19.38
N THR A 56 -4.86 10.33 -20.71
CA THR A 56 -6.09 10.19 -21.49
C THR A 56 -6.67 8.77 -21.48
N ARG A 57 -5.86 7.76 -21.16
CA ARG A 57 -6.26 6.35 -21.28
C ARG A 57 -6.82 5.80 -19.97
N LEU A 58 -7.91 6.40 -19.49
CA LEU A 58 -8.58 6.00 -18.25
C LEU A 58 -9.06 4.54 -18.25
N SER A 59 -9.37 3.97 -19.43
CA SER A 59 -9.69 2.55 -19.55
C SER A 59 -8.55 1.65 -19.08
N ALA A 60 -7.29 1.99 -19.39
CA ALA A 60 -6.14 1.23 -18.93
C ALA A 60 -5.97 1.32 -17.40
N VAL A 61 -6.19 2.50 -16.80
CA VAL A 61 -6.17 2.67 -15.34
C VAL A 61 -7.20 1.77 -14.67
N ARG A 62 -8.43 1.73 -15.23
CA ARG A 62 -9.50 0.86 -14.74
C ARG A 62 -9.13 -0.61 -14.85
N THR A 63 -8.59 -1.05 -15.98
CA THR A 63 -8.14 -2.43 -16.15
C THR A 63 -7.08 -2.83 -15.12
N VAL A 64 -6.13 -1.94 -14.80
CA VAL A 64 -5.14 -2.21 -13.73
C VAL A 64 -5.82 -2.28 -12.37
N ALA A 65 -6.74 -1.36 -12.06
CA ALA A 65 -7.48 -1.38 -10.80
C ALA A 65 -8.33 -2.66 -10.64
N ASP A 66 -8.96 -3.13 -11.71
CA ASP A 66 -9.69 -4.39 -11.76
C ASP A 66 -8.76 -5.57 -11.51
N ALA A 67 -7.64 -5.65 -12.23
CA ALA A 67 -6.65 -6.71 -12.05
C ALA A 67 -6.09 -6.76 -10.61
N VAL A 68 -5.85 -5.61 -9.97
CA VAL A 68 -5.40 -5.55 -8.58
C VAL A 68 -6.49 -6.02 -7.61
N ARG A 69 -7.77 -5.74 -7.90
CA ARG A 69 -8.90 -6.24 -7.09
C ARG A 69 -9.11 -7.75 -7.25
N ASP A 70 -8.84 -8.28 -8.43
CA ASP A 70 -8.96 -9.72 -8.72
C ASP A 70 -7.83 -10.55 -8.09
N CYS A 71 -6.67 -9.92 -7.82
CA CYS A 71 -5.66 -10.51 -6.97
C CYS A 71 -6.25 -10.73 -5.56
N ARG A 72 -6.51 -12.00 -5.21
CA ARG A 72 -6.96 -12.40 -3.86
C ARG A 72 -5.84 -12.18 -2.85
N LEU A 73 -5.68 -10.94 -2.37
CA LEU A 73 -4.63 -10.52 -1.45
C LEU A 73 -5.13 -10.65 0.01
N PRO A 74 -4.70 -11.68 0.77
CA PRO A 74 -5.27 -11.97 2.09
C PRO A 74 -4.97 -10.90 3.16
N TRP A 75 -4.03 -10.00 2.91
CA TRP A 75 -3.65 -8.90 3.81
C TRP A 75 -4.41 -7.60 3.57
N ILE A 76 -5.28 -7.52 2.56
CA ILE A 76 -6.11 -6.33 2.33
C ILE A 76 -7.35 -6.41 3.21
N ARG A 77 -7.53 -5.41 4.09
CA ARG A 77 -8.80 -5.23 4.81
C ARG A 77 -9.87 -4.78 3.82
N GLY A 78 -10.97 -5.53 3.77
CA GLY A 78 -12.14 -5.41 2.89
C GLY A 78 -12.13 -4.25 1.89
N ALA A 79 -11.94 -4.57 0.60
CA ALA A 79 -12.25 -3.66 -0.50
C ALA A 79 -13.76 -3.34 -0.63
N SER A 80 -14.59 -3.85 0.29
CA SER A 80 -16.05 -3.72 0.32
C SER A 80 -16.56 -2.60 1.26
N GLY A 81 -15.68 -1.82 1.87
CA GLY A 81 -16.04 -0.58 2.58
C GLY A 81 -15.71 0.67 1.75
N PRO A 82 -16.10 1.89 2.19
CA PRO A 82 -15.77 3.17 1.52
C PRO A 82 -14.26 3.46 1.38
N ASP A 83 -13.42 2.56 1.91
CA ASP A 83 -11.96 2.55 1.96
C ASP A 83 -11.28 1.48 1.07
N GLY A 84 -12.02 0.77 0.20
CA GLY A 84 -11.43 -0.11 -0.82
C GLY A 84 -10.46 0.64 -1.76
N LEU A 85 -9.67 -0.07 -2.58
CA LEU A 85 -8.63 0.53 -3.45
C LEU A 85 -9.19 1.77 -4.14
N ARG A 86 -8.83 2.94 -3.61
CA ARG A 86 -9.33 4.20 -4.12
C ARG A 86 -8.55 4.52 -5.38
N VAL A 87 -9.29 4.55 -6.48
CA VAL A 87 -8.85 5.03 -7.77
C VAL A 87 -9.10 6.54 -7.75
N GLU A 88 -8.22 7.28 -7.08
CA GLU A 88 -8.34 8.73 -6.94
C GLU A 88 -7.60 9.44 -8.09
N GLY A 89 -8.37 10.13 -8.92
CA GLY A 89 -7.85 11.07 -9.89
C GLY A 89 -7.67 12.44 -9.23
N ASN A 90 -6.51 13.05 -9.47
CA ASN A 90 -6.05 14.36 -8.99
C ASN A 90 -5.52 14.43 -7.55
N VAL A 91 -4.22 14.15 -7.40
CA VAL A 91 -3.39 14.98 -6.51
C VAL A 91 -3.03 16.24 -7.30
N THR A 92 -3.85 17.28 -7.18
CA THR A 92 -3.41 18.63 -7.53
C THR A 92 -2.96 19.30 -6.24
N GLU A 93 -1.73 19.00 -5.78
CA GLU A 93 -1.03 19.95 -4.91
C GLU A 93 -0.53 21.09 -5.80
N ALA A 94 -1.39 22.07 -6.04
CA ALA A 94 -1.01 23.40 -6.47
C ALA A 94 -1.52 24.39 -5.41
N GLY A 95 -0.88 24.34 -4.24
CA GLY A 95 -1.15 25.23 -3.11
C GLY A 95 -0.28 26.49 -3.13
N GLN A 96 -0.24 27.22 -4.24
CA GLN A 96 -0.03 28.68 -4.25
C GLN A 96 -0.69 29.24 -5.51
N GLY A 97 -1.86 29.87 -5.33
CA GLY A 97 -2.61 30.55 -6.40
C GLY A 97 -4.11 30.45 -6.18
N GLY A 98 -4.68 31.45 -5.49
CA GLY A 98 -6.11 31.49 -5.21
C GLY A 98 -6.97 31.82 -6.44
N LEU A 99 -8.27 31.56 -6.32
CA LEU A 99 -9.37 32.49 -6.65
C LEU A 99 -10.68 31.83 -6.22
N LEU A 100 -11.32 32.37 -5.18
CA LEU A 100 -12.69 32.03 -4.82
C LEU A 100 -13.65 32.68 -5.83
N ARG A 101 -14.59 31.90 -6.40
CA ARG A 101 -15.84 32.46 -6.95
C ARG A 101 -17.03 31.49 -6.82
N THR A 102 -17.88 31.85 -5.85
CA THR A 102 -19.34 31.82 -5.75
C THR A 102 -20.19 30.82 -6.55
N GLY A 103 -21.02 30.11 -5.79
CA GLY A 103 -22.45 29.85 -6.04
C GLY A 103 -23.14 29.79 -4.68
#